data_AF-X0WYP6-F1
#
_entry.id   AF-X0WYP6-F1
#
_cell.length_a   1.000
_cell.length_b   1.000
_cell.length_c   1.000
_cell.angle_alpha   90.00
_cell.angle_beta   90.00
_cell.angle_gamma   90.00
#
_symmetry.space_group_name_H-M   'P 1'
#
loop_
_entity.id
_entity.type
_entity.pdbx_description
1 polymer ?
#
loop_
_entity_poly.entity_id
_entity_poly.type
_entity_poly.pdbx_seq_one_letter_code
_entity_poly.pdbx_strand_id
1 'polypeptide(L)'
;MLDLKFIRENTDSVRQAIANRQDSAPLDEILQLDAERRQKLLELEGLRHARKEAGRERKTTQEAISEGRSLRDKIKVLEEEVKSLDKQLEELLLQVPNISHPTVPLGAGEEDNVVVRSWGELRSFDFEPAPHWKLGESLDIIDFERGVKLSGTRFYVLKGLGAKLQRALISFMLDLHTTEHAYNEVYPPFMVKRECMVGSGNLPKFADNL
;
A
#
# COMPACT_ATOMS: atom_id res chain seq x y z
N MET A 1 -6.72 -0.16 -2.94
CA MET A 1 -6.98 -1.62 -2.94
C MET A 1 -8.02 -1.90 -4.01
N LEU A 2 -7.87 -2.97 -4.78
CA LEU A 2 -8.90 -3.39 -5.74
C LEU A 2 -10.10 -4.00 -4.99
N ASP A 3 -11.31 -3.75 -5.49
CA ASP A 3 -12.51 -4.36 -4.92
C ASP A 3 -12.50 -5.87 -5.15
N LEU A 4 -12.80 -6.64 -4.11
CA LEU A 4 -12.91 -8.10 -4.18
C LEU A 4 -13.95 -8.54 -5.22
N LYS A 5 -15.06 -7.81 -5.37
CA LYS A 5 -16.04 -8.09 -6.42
C LYS A 5 -15.41 -7.96 -7.81
N PHE A 6 -14.66 -6.87 -8.04
CA PHE A 6 -13.98 -6.63 -9.30
C PHE A 6 -12.98 -7.74 -9.62
N ILE A 7 -12.19 -8.17 -8.62
CA ILE A 7 -11.22 -9.26 -8.78
C ILE A 7 -11.91 -10.53 -9.28
N ARG A 8 -13.07 -10.89 -8.70
CA ARG A 8 -13.80 -12.10 -9.10
C ARG A 8 -14.33 -11.99 -10.53
N GLU A 9 -14.99 -10.88 -10.85
CA GLU A 9 -15.61 -10.67 -12.16
C GLU A 9 -14.57 -10.51 -13.29
N ASN A 10 -13.35 -10.10 -12.95
CA ASN A 10 -12.29 -9.78 -13.92
C ASN A 10 -10.98 -10.52 -13.61
N THR A 11 -11.07 -11.76 -13.14
CA THR A 11 -9.93 -12.54 -12.64
C THR A 11 -8.77 -12.59 -13.64
N ASP A 12 -9.06 -12.87 -14.91
CA ASP A 12 -8.02 -12.99 -15.94
C ASP A 12 -7.33 -11.66 -16.23
N SER A 13 -8.09 -10.56 -16.25
CA SER A 13 -7.55 -9.21 -16.42
C SER A 13 -6.64 -8.81 -15.25
N VAL A 14 -7.04 -9.14 -14.02
CA VAL A 14 -6.22 -8.89 -12.83
C VAL A 14 -4.95 -9.75 -12.85
N ARG A 15 -5.07 -11.02 -13.23
CA ARG A 15 -3.91 -11.93 -13.37
C ARG A 15 -2.91 -11.40 -14.40
N GLN A 16 -3.39 -10.96 -15.56
CA GLN A 16 -2.54 -10.37 -16.59
C GLN A 16 -1.89 -9.07 -16.11
N ALA A 17 -2.63 -8.21 -15.39
CA ALA A 17 -2.08 -6.97 -14.85
C ALA A 17 -0.96 -7.21 -13.82
N ILE A 18 -1.13 -8.22 -12.96
CA ILE A 18 -0.09 -8.66 -12.01
C ILE A 18 1.14 -9.16 -12.77
N ALA A 19 0.94 -10.01 -13.78
CA ALA A 19 2.03 -10.56 -14.60
C ALA A 19 2.79 -9.47 -15.37
N ASN A 20 2.08 -8.49 -15.95
CA ASN A 20 2.66 -7.35 -16.64
C ASN A 20 3.56 -6.49 -15.75
N ARG A 21 3.30 -6.49 -14.43
CA ARG A 21 4.13 -5.80 -13.42
C ARG A 21 5.19 -6.71 -12.81
N GLN A 22 5.26 -7.97 -13.23
CA GLN A 22 6.13 -9.01 -12.67
C GLN A 22 5.98 -9.14 -11.14
N ASP A 23 4.75 -8.94 -10.65
CA ASP A 23 4.43 -8.99 -9.23
C ASP A 23 3.97 -10.40 -8.83
N SER A 24 4.12 -10.75 -7.54
CA SER A 24 3.78 -12.07 -7.00
C SER A 24 2.54 -12.03 -6.11
N ALA A 25 1.62 -11.10 -6.37
CA ALA A 25 0.43 -10.92 -5.54
C ALA A 25 -0.40 -12.23 -5.44
N PRO A 26 -0.91 -12.58 -4.24
CA PRO A 26 -1.51 -13.89 -3.95
C PRO A 26 -2.97 -14.01 -4.45
N LEU A 27 -3.18 -13.85 -5.76
CA LEU A 27 -4.51 -13.82 -6.37
C LEU A 27 -5.31 -15.11 -6.14
N ASP A 28 -4.67 -16.27 -6.29
CA ASP A 28 -5.33 -17.57 -6.16
C ASP A 28 -5.78 -17.84 -4.71
N GLU A 29 -4.96 -17.45 -3.74
CA GLU A 29 -5.29 -17.55 -2.30
C GLU A 29 -6.47 -16.64 -1.94
N ILE A 30 -6.51 -15.42 -2.48
CA ILE A 30 -7.64 -14.49 -2.29
C ILE A 30 -8.94 -15.11 -2.82
N LEU A 31 -8.91 -15.71 -4.02
CA LEU A 31 -10.10 -16.33 -4.62
C LEU A 31 -10.57 -17.56 -3.83
N GLN A 32 -9.63 -18.35 -3.31
CA GLN A 32 -9.94 -19.50 -2.45
C GLN A 32 -10.61 -19.04 -1.14
N LEU A 33 -10.01 -18.08 -0.42
CA LEU A 33 -10.56 -17.58 0.84
C LEU A 33 -11.90 -16.88 0.64
N ASP A 34 -12.11 -16.18 -0.48
CA ASP A 34 -13.44 -15.61 -0.80
C ASP A 34 -14.49 -16.69 -1.01
N ALA A 35 -14.15 -17.80 -1.68
CA ALA A 35 -15.06 -18.91 -1.87
C ALA A 35 -15.45 -19.56 -0.54
N GLU A 36 -14.47 -19.83 0.32
CA GLU A 36 -14.67 -20.36 1.67
C GLU A 36 -15.54 -19.42 2.52
N ARG A 37 -15.22 -18.12 2.52
CA ARG A 37 -15.99 -17.09 3.21
C ARG A 37 -17.45 -17.06 2.76
N ARG A 38 -17.71 -17.10 1.46
CA ARG A 38 -19.09 -17.11 0.93
C ARG A 38 -19.86 -18.35 1.35
N GLN A 39 -19.22 -19.52 1.34
CA GLN A 39 -19.84 -20.75 1.82
C GLN A 39 -20.22 -20.66 3.30
N LYS A 40 -19.32 -20.13 4.14
CA LYS A 40 -19.55 -19.93 5.57
C LYS A 40 -20.64 -18.91 5.86
N LEU A 41 -20.74 -17.84 5.06
CA LEU A 41 -21.82 -16.87 5.15
C LEU A 41 -23.18 -17.49 4.81
N LEU A 42 -23.26 -18.32 3.76
CA LEU A 42 -24.49 -19.04 3.42
C LEU A 42 -24.91 -20.02 4.53
N GLU A 43 -23.95 -20.74 5.13
CA GLU A 43 -24.21 -21.61 6.28
C GLU A 43 -24.72 -20.82 7.49
N LEU A 44 -24.11 -19.67 7.78
CA LEU A 44 -24.50 -18.78 8.87
C LEU A 44 -25.93 -18.25 8.67
N GLU A 45 -26.30 -17.85 7.45
CA GLU A 45 -27.67 -17.44 7.12
C GLU A 45 -28.67 -18.59 7.32
N GLY A 46 -28.31 -19.81 6.90
CA GLY A 46 -29.11 -21.02 7.13
C GLY A 46 -29.35 -21.29 8.61
N LEU A 47 -28.31 -21.23 9.45
CA LEU A 47 -28.43 -21.43 10.90
C LEU A 47 -29.25 -20.33 11.57
N ARG A 48 -29.10 -19.08 11.14
CA ARG A 48 -29.90 -17.94 11.64
C ARG A 48 -31.37 -18.13 11.29
N HIS A 49 -31.68 -18.63 10.09
CA HIS A 49 -33.04 -18.97 9.69
C HIS A 49 -33.61 -20.11 10.54
N ALA A 50 -32.88 -21.22 10.69
CA ALA A 50 -33.29 -22.35 11.52
C ALA A 50 -33.56 -21.96 12.97
N ARG A 51 -32.68 -21.12 13.56
CA ARG A 51 -32.87 -20.58 14.91
C ARG A 51 -34.14 -19.72 15.04
N LYS A 52 -34.47 -18.93 14.01
CA LYS A 52 -35.67 -18.09 14.00
C LYS A 52 -36.95 -18.93 13.94
N GLU A 53 -36.96 -19.97 13.11
CA GLU A 53 -38.09 -20.90 13.00
C GLU A 53 -38.29 -21.69 14.29
N ALA A 54 -37.22 -22.22 14.90
CA ALA A 54 -37.29 -22.89 16.20
C ALA A 54 -37.87 -21.97 17.31
N GLY A 55 -37.58 -20.67 17.26
CA GLY A 55 -38.15 -19.68 18.18
C GLY A 55 -39.64 -19.36 17.95
N ARG A 56 -40.14 -19.53 16.72
CA ARG A 56 -41.55 -19.30 16.36
C ARG A 56 -42.46 -20.44 16.79
N GLU A 57 -41.97 -21.68 16.77
CA GLU A 57 -42.76 -22.86 17.14
C GLU A 57 -43.10 -22.94 18.64
N ARG A 58 -42.51 -22.09 19.51
CA ARG A 58 -42.76 -22.01 20.98
C ARG A 58 -42.80 -23.38 21.68
N LYS A 59 -42.01 -24.36 21.23
CA LYS A 59 -41.89 -25.66 21.88
C LYS A 59 -41.10 -25.51 23.17
N THR A 60 -41.73 -25.76 24.32
CA THR A 60 -41.13 -25.72 25.67
C THR A 60 -40.51 -27.05 26.10
N THR A 61 -40.28 -27.96 25.16
CA THR A 61 -39.63 -29.25 25.42
C THR A 61 -38.14 -29.04 25.73
N GLN A 62 -37.58 -29.84 26.63
CA GLN A 62 -36.15 -29.83 26.95
C GLN A 62 -35.25 -29.98 25.71
N GLU A 63 -35.71 -30.73 24.71
CA GLU A 63 -35.07 -30.93 23.41
C GLU A 63 -35.01 -29.65 22.57
N ALA A 64 -36.08 -28.87 22.52
CA ALA A 64 -36.09 -27.59 21.79
C ALA A 64 -35.15 -26.55 22.44
N ILE A 65 -34.99 -26.62 23.77
CA ILE A 65 -34.05 -25.78 24.51
C ILE A 65 -32.60 -26.18 24.22
N SER A 66 -32.29 -27.48 24.12
CA SER A 66 -30.93 -27.96 23.83
C SER A 66 -30.54 -27.68 22.37
N GLU A 67 -31.47 -27.87 21.42
CA GLU A 67 -31.28 -27.55 20.01
C GLU A 67 -31.03 -26.05 19.80
N GLY A 68 -31.81 -25.19 20.46
CA GLY A 68 -31.62 -23.73 20.41
C GLY A 68 -30.28 -23.26 20.98
N ARG A 69 -29.73 -23.96 21.99
CA ARG A 69 -28.37 -23.70 22.51
C ARG A 69 -27.30 -24.16 21.52
N SER A 70 -27.43 -25.37 20.98
CA SER A 70 -26.53 -25.91 19.95
C SER A 70 -26.44 -25.00 18.72
N LEU A 71 -27.58 -24.51 18.22
CA LEU A 71 -27.62 -23.55 17.10
C LEU A 71 -26.92 -22.22 17.45
N ARG A 72 -27.08 -21.72 18.68
CA ARG A 72 -26.40 -20.50 19.13
C ARG A 72 -24.88 -20.69 19.15
N ASP A 73 -24.41 -21.82 19.65
CA ASP A 73 -22.97 -22.12 19.75
C ASP A 73 -22.36 -22.28 18.35
N LYS A 74 -23.03 -22.98 17.43
CA LYS A 74 -22.60 -23.11 16.03
C LYS A 74 -22.54 -21.76 15.31
N ILE A 75 -23.56 -20.91 15.49
CA ILE A 75 -23.57 -19.54 14.94
C ILE A 75 -22.36 -18.76 15.44
N LYS A 76 -22.07 -18.81 16.74
CA LYS A 76 -20.95 -18.09 17.34
C LYS A 76 -19.60 -18.55 16.77
N VAL A 77 -19.42 -19.87 16.59
CA VAL A 77 -18.20 -20.43 15.98
C VAL A 77 -18.04 -19.94 14.54
N LEU A 78 -19.08 -20.04 13.72
CA LEU A 78 -19.03 -19.58 12.33
C LEU A 78 -18.81 -18.07 12.22
N GLU A 79 -19.36 -17.26 13.13
CA GLU A 79 -19.13 -15.81 13.15
C GLU A 79 -17.65 -15.47 13.38
N GLU A 80 -16.98 -16.18 14.29
CA GLU A 80 -15.54 -15.98 14.51
C GLU A 80 -14.69 -16.51 13.34
N GLU A 81 -15.09 -17.63 12.71
CA GLU A 81 -14.43 -18.13 11.49
C GLU A 81 -14.53 -17.12 10.34
N VAL A 82 -15.72 -16.58 10.07
CA VAL A 82 -15.92 -15.56 9.02
C VAL A 82 -15.09 -14.31 9.32
N LYS A 83 -15.05 -13.86 10.58
CA LYS A 83 -14.25 -12.71 10.98
C LYS A 83 -12.75 -12.95 10.80
N SER A 84 -12.28 -14.18 11.04
CA SER A 84 -10.90 -14.55 10.78
C SER A 84 -10.58 -14.54 9.28
N LEU A 85 -11.48 -15.07 8.45
CA LEU A 85 -11.36 -15.05 6.99
C LEU A 85 -11.39 -13.62 6.43
N ASP A 86 -12.25 -12.76 6.96
CA ASP A 86 -12.31 -11.33 6.59
C ASP A 86 -10.95 -10.65 6.80
N LYS A 87 -10.32 -10.90 7.96
CA LYS A 87 -9.01 -10.33 8.28
C LYS A 87 -7.90 -10.85 7.36
N GLN A 88 -7.88 -12.16 7.09
CA GLN A 88 -6.90 -12.76 6.18
C GLN A 88 -7.07 -12.21 4.75
N LEU A 89 -8.31 -12.10 4.28
CA LEU A 89 -8.61 -11.51 2.98
C LEU A 89 -8.15 -10.05 2.89
N GLU A 90 -8.41 -9.24 3.93
CA GLU A 90 -7.95 -7.86 3.98
C GLU A 90 -6.41 -7.78 3.87
N GLU A 91 -5.69 -8.61 4.62
CA GLU A 91 -4.22 -8.66 4.58
C GLU A 91 -3.66 -9.04 3.20
N LEU A 92 -4.29 -9.99 2.50
CA LEU A 92 -3.88 -10.39 1.15
C LEU A 92 -4.26 -9.36 0.10
N LEU A 93 -5.45 -8.76 0.20
CA LEU A 93 -5.93 -7.74 -0.74
C LEU A 93 -5.04 -6.49 -0.73
N LEU A 94 -4.47 -6.14 0.42
CA LEU A 94 -3.50 -5.04 0.54
C LEU A 94 -2.18 -5.28 -0.22
N GLN A 95 -1.87 -6.52 -0.60
CA GLN A 95 -0.66 -6.86 -1.37
C GLN A 95 -0.87 -6.77 -2.89
N VAL A 96 -2.13 -6.70 -3.34
CA VAL A 96 -2.47 -6.65 -4.76
C VAL A 96 -2.13 -5.27 -5.33
N PRO A 97 -1.23 -5.17 -6.33
CA PRO A 97 -0.87 -3.90 -6.93
C PRO A 97 -2.04 -3.30 -7.72
N ASN A 98 -1.96 -2.00 -8.00
CA ASN A 98 -2.93 -1.37 -8.88
C ASN A 98 -2.74 -1.83 -10.33
N ILE A 99 -3.84 -1.85 -11.09
CA ILE A 99 -3.83 -2.17 -12.52
C ILE A 99 -3.24 -0.99 -13.28
N SER A 100 -2.18 -1.23 -14.04
CA SER A 100 -1.60 -0.20 -14.91
C SER A 100 -2.62 0.27 -15.95
N HIS A 101 -2.67 1.58 -16.20
CA HIS A 101 -3.55 2.12 -17.22
C HIS A 101 -3.17 1.57 -18.61
N PRO A 102 -4.11 1.33 -19.55
CA PRO A 102 -3.81 0.75 -20.86
C PRO A 102 -2.79 1.53 -21.71
N THR A 103 -2.56 2.81 -21.41
CA THR A 103 -1.57 3.65 -22.10
C THR A 103 -0.15 3.50 -21.54
N VAL A 104 0.03 2.75 -20.45
CA VAL A 104 1.35 2.51 -19.86
C VAL A 104 2.05 1.44 -20.69
N PRO A 105 3.25 1.71 -21.23
CA PRO A 105 4.00 0.71 -21.98
C PRO A 105 4.34 -0.48 -21.09
N LEU A 106 4.34 -1.67 -21.68
CA LEU A 106 4.82 -2.88 -21.01
C LEU A 106 6.34 -2.88 -21.02
N GLY A 107 6.94 -3.28 -19.89
CA GLY A 107 8.39 -3.36 -19.73
C GLY A 107 8.75 -4.36 -18.62
N ALA A 108 9.90 -5.00 -18.77
CA ALA A 108 10.49 -5.89 -17.78
C ALA A 108 11.39 -5.16 -16.79
N GLY A 109 11.85 -3.95 -17.14
CA GLY A 109 12.76 -3.17 -16.32
C GLY A 109 12.81 -1.70 -16.70
N GLU A 110 13.76 -0.99 -16.09
CA GLU A 110 13.93 0.46 -16.29
C GLU A 110 14.44 0.82 -17.70
N GLU A 111 15.07 -0.13 -18.38
CA GLU A 111 15.56 -0.07 -19.76
C GLU A 111 14.44 0.05 -20.80
N ASP A 112 13.23 -0.42 -20.47
CA ASP A 112 12.07 -0.36 -21.37
C ASP A 112 11.29 0.97 -21.24
N ASN A 113 11.74 1.88 -20.38
CA ASN A 113 11.10 3.17 -20.20
C ASN A 113 11.22 4.05 -21.45
N VAL A 114 10.10 4.63 -21.88
CA VAL A 114 10.04 5.49 -23.06
C VAL A 114 10.27 6.96 -22.67
N VAL A 115 11.24 7.60 -23.33
CA VAL A 115 11.47 9.05 -23.19
C VAL A 115 10.34 9.81 -23.90
N VAL A 116 9.51 10.52 -23.14
CA VAL A 116 8.37 11.30 -23.69
C VAL A 116 8.80 12.68 -24.17
N ARG A 117 9.71 13.34 -23.44
CA ARG A 117 10.24 14.66 -23.80
C ARG A 117 11.59 14.91 -23.14
N SER A 118 12.41 15.72 -23.78
CA SER A 118 13.61 16.34 -23.21
C SER A 118 13.48 17.87 -23.27
N TRP A 119 14.17 18.57 -22.38
CA TRP A 119 14.18 20.03 -22.35
C TRP A 119 15.57 20.54 -21.98
N GLY A 120 16.04 21.55 -22.72
CA GLY A 120 17.40 22.07 -22.61
C GLY A 120 18.43 21.18 -23.30
N GLU A 121 19.68 21.64 -23.27
CA GLU A 121 20.83 20.89 -23.79
C GLU A 121 21.74 20.47 -22.63
N LEU A 122 22.33 19.28 -22.75
CA LEU A 122 23.35 18.82 -21.80
C LEU A 122 24.57 19.74 -21.89
N ARG A 123 24.97 20.31 -20.75
CA ARG A 123 26.12 21.20 -20.68
C ARG A 123 27.40 20.47 -21.12
N SER A 124 28.11 21.04 -22.08
CA SER A 124 29.48 20.65 -22.38
C SER A 124 30.44 21.29 -21.38
N PHE A 125 31.45 20.54 -20.97
CA PHE A 125 32.51 21.00 -20.08
C PHE A 125 33.84 20.89 -20.82
N ASP A 126 34.67 21.92 -20.68
CA ASP A 126 36.08 21.97 -21.11
C ASP A 126 37.02 21.33 -20.07
N PHE A 127 36.46 20.78 -18.99
CA PHE A 127 37.13 20.04 -17.93
C PHE A 127 36.36 18.77 -17.57
N GLU A 128 37.00 17.86 -16.83
CA GLU A 128 36.33 16.66 -16.31
C GLU A 128 35.39 17.04 -15.15
N PRO A 129 34.05 16.90 -15.30
CA PRO A 129 33.13 17.33 -14.27
C PRO A 129 33.27 16.48 -13.00
N ALA A 130 33.48 17.13 -11.86
CA ALA A 130 33.53 16.45 -10.58
C ALA A 130 32.11 16.04 -10.13
N PRO A 131 31.95 14.86 -9.52
CA PRO A 131 30.67 14.46 -8.96
C PRO A 131 30.30 15.30 -7.74
N HIS A 132 29.00 15.36 -7.43
CA HIS A 132 28.48 16.25 -6.39
C HIS A 132 29.07 15.99 -4.99
N TRP A 133 29.39 14.74 -4.64
CA TRP A 133 29.97 14.41 -3.33
C TRP A 133 31.38 14.98 -3.18
N LYS A 134 32.20 14.91 -4.23
CA LYS A 134 33.56 15.48 -4.26
C LYS A 134 33.51 17.02 -4.21
N LEU A 135 32.60 17.61 -4.96
CA LEU A 135 32.37 19.07 -4.91
C LEU A 135 31.94 19.52 -3.51
N GLY A 136 30.98 18.80 -2.92
CA GLY A 136 30.45 19.08 -1.59
C GLY A 136 31.51 19.07 -0.49
N GLU A 137 32.41 18.08 -0.52
CA GLU A 137 33.55 18.01 0.40
C GLU A 137 34.57 19.12 0.14
N SER A 138 34.95 19.35 -1.13
CA SER A 138 35.95 20.35 -1.50
C SER A 138 35.56 21.79 -1.13
N LEU A 139 34.24 22.06 -1.11
CA LEU A 139 33.66 23.35 -0.74
C LEU A 139 33.31 23.45 0.75
N ASP A 140 33.56 22.39 1.53
CA ASP A 140 33.17 22.26 2.94
C ASP A 140 31.67 22.48 3.21
N ILE A 141 30.82 22.06 2.26
CA ILE A 141 29.36 22.22 2.35
C ILE A 141 28.59 20.91 2.56
N ILE A 142 29.21 19.75 2.28
CA ILE A 142 28.69 18.42 2.61
C ILE A 142 29.73 17.68 3.44
N ASP A 143 29.31 17.17 4.59
CA ASP A 143 30.15 16.46 5.55
C ASP A 143 29.56 15.07 5.79
N PHE A 144 30.06 14.09 5.03
CA PHE A 144 29.63 12.70 5.11
C PHE A 144 30.14 12.01 6.36
N GLU A 145 31.38 12.29 6.77
CA GLU A 145 31.98 11.68 7.97
C GLU A 145 31.16 12.01 9.22
N ARG A 146 30.78 13.29 9.41
CA ARG A 146 29.90 13.66 10.51
C ARG A 146 28.50 13.08 10.36
N GLY A 147 27.96 12.98 9.16
CA GLY A 147 26.68 12.31 8.92
C GLY A 147 26.69 10.86 9.38
N VAL A 148 27.71 10.10 8.99
CA VAL A 148 27.90 8.70 9.40
C VAL A 148 28.11 8.58 10.90
N LYS A 149 28.89 9.47 11.50
CA LYS A 149 29.10 9.50 12.95
C LYS A 149 27.79 9.71 13.73
N LEU A 150 26.87 10.53 13.20
CA LEU A 150 25.63 10.88 13.88
C LEU A 150 24.52 9.84 13.68
N SER A 151 24.42 9.25 12.49
CA SER A 151 23.22 8.46 12.11
C SER A 151 23.53 7.20 11.28
N GLY A 152 24.81 6.90 11.02
CA GLY A 152 25.22 5.74 10.24
C GLY A 152 25.26 6.00 8.73
N THR A 153 25.43 4.93 7.95
CA THR A 153 25.55 5.02 6.49
C THR A 153 24.32 5.66 5.85
N ARG A 154 24.52 6.37 4.72
CA ARG A 154 23.48 7.13 3.97
C ARG A 154 22.99 8.42 4.62
N PHE A 155 23.67 8.92 5.65
CA PHE A 155 23.44 10.24 6.23
C PHE A 155 24.61 11.20 5.96
N TYR A 156 24.32 12.49 5.86
CA TYR A 156 25.30 13.58 5.65
C TYR A 156 24.87 14.84 6.40
N VAL A 157 25.83 15.72 6.70
CA VAL A 157 25.56 17.04 7.28
C VAL A 157 25.82 18.11 6.22
N LEU A 158 24.84 18.98 5.97
CA LEU A 158 25.07 20.19 5.18
C LEU A 158 25.57 21.34 6.05
N LYS A 159 26.53 22.11 5.52
CA LYS A 159 27.16 23.24 6.20
C LYS A 159 27.13 24.50 5.36
N GLY A 160 27.16 25.66 6.03
CA GLY A 160 27.32 26.97 5.41
C GLY A 160 26.42 27.18 4.18
N LEU A 161 27.05 27.39 3.03
CA LEU A 161 26.36 27.63 1.77
C LEU A 161 25.53 26.43 1.27
N GLY A 162 25.92 25.19 1.57
CA GLY A 162 25.13 24.01 1.19
C GLY A 162 23.79 23.95 1.92
N ALA A 163 23.81 24.18 3.24
CA ALA A 163 22.59 24.25 4.03
C ALA A 163 21.69 25.43 3.59
N LYS A 164 22.30 26.58 3.29
CA LYS A 164 21.57 27.75 2.75
C LYS A 164 20.94 27.45 1.40
N LEU A 165 21.66 26.79 0.49
CA LEU A 165 21.17 26.43 -0.84
C LEU A 165 20.02 25.43 -0.77
N GLN A 166 20.11 24.39 0.06
CA GLN A 166 19.00 23.45 0.26
C GLN A 166 17.73 24.19 0.71
N ARG A 167 17.84 25.09 1.70
CA ARG A 167 16.70 25.89 2.15
C ARG A 167 16.14 26.79 1.04
N ALA A 168 17.01 27.42 0.25
CA ALA A 168 16.59 28.27 -0.86
C ALA A 168 15.82 27.49 -1.93
N LEU A 169 16.25 26.26 -2.25
CA LEU A 169 15.54 25.37 -3.17
C LEU A 169 14.16 24.97 -2.64
N ILE A 170 14.06 24.62 -1.36
CA ILE A 170 12.77 24.30 -0.71
C ILE A 170 11.82 25.49 -0.80
N SER A 171 12.28 26.69 -0.41
CA SER A 171 11.45 27.90 -0.48
C SER A 171 11.01 28.22 -1.91
N PHE A 172 11.92 28.16 -2.88
CA PHE A 172 11.60 28.39 -4.29
C PHE A 172 10.51 27.43 -4.80
N MET A 173 10.59 26.14 -4.47
CA MET A 173 9.58 25.15 -4.88
C MET A 173 8.22 25.42 -4.23
N LEU A 174 8.19 25.78 -2.95
CA LEU A 174 6.94 26.13 -2.24
C LEU A 174 6.30 27.38 -2.84
N ASP A 175 7.08 28.44 -3.07
CA ASP A 175 6.58 29.69 -3.64
C ASP A 175 6.03 29.46 -5.05
N LEU A 176 6.77 28.76 -5.91
CA LEU A 176 6.32 28.43 -7.28
C LEU A 176 4.98 27.68 -7.26
N HIS A 177 4.85 26.66 -6.41
CA HIS A 177 3.64 25.83 -6.39
C HIS A 177 2.44 26.54 -5.77
N THR A 178 2.65 27.37 -4.75
CA THR A 178 1.56 28.08 -4.06
C THR A 178 1.08 29.32 -4.83
N THR A 179 1.99 30.02 -5.52
CA THR A 179 1.67 31.27 -6.23
C THR A 179 1.28 31.06 -7.68
N GLU A 180 1.94 30.14 -8.40
CA GLU A 180 1.72 29.95 -9.84
C GLU A 180 0.86 28.71 -10.17
N HIS A 181 0.92 27.67 -9.34
CA HIS A 181 0.21 26.41 -9.60
C HIS A 181 -1.00 26.16 -8.66
N ALA A 182 -1.35 27.15 -7.83
CA ALA A 182 -2.52 27.13 -6.94
C ALA A 182 -2.57 25.95 -5.94
N TYR A 183 -1.41 25.43 -5.51
CA TYR A 183 -1.35 24.48 -4.41
C TYR A 183 -1.59 25.19 -3.07
N ASN A 184 -2.29 24.53 -2.15
CA ASN A 184 -2.41 25.00 -0.77
C ASN A 184 -1.27 24.42 0.08
N GLU A 185 -0.46 25.28 0.68
CA GLU A 185 0.62 24.84 1.57
C GLU A 185 0.09 24.23 2.87
N VAL A 186 0.69 23.13 3.31
CA VAL A 186 0.32 22.40 4.53
C VAL A 186 1.58 21.95 5.25
N TYR A 187 1.62 22.06 6.57
CA TYR A 187 2.69 21.56 7.43
C TYR A 187 2.23 20.31 8.19
N PRO A 188 2.54 19.08 7.72
CA PRO A 188 2.09 17.85 8.36
C PRO A 188 3.08 17.33 9.43
N PRO A 189 2.63 16.43 10.33
CA PRO A 189 3.53 15.64 11.16
C PRO A 189 4.43 14.71 10.32
N PHE A 190 5.69 14.53 10.72
CA PHE A 190 6.62 13.60 10.04
C PHE A 190 6.54 12.17 10.58
N MET A 191 6.01 12.00 11.79
CA MET A 191 5.68 10.70 12.37
C MET A 191 4.17 10.48 12.24
N VAL A 192 3.78 9.39 11.60
CA VAL A 192 2.38 9.08 11.29
C VAL A 192 1.97 7.73 11.88
N LYS A 193 0.66 7.53 12.03
CA LYS A 193 0.13 6.24 12.47
C LYS A 193 0.18 5.21 11.33
N ARG A 194 0.12 3.92 11.67
CA ARG A 194 0.16 2.81 10.72
C ARG A 194 -0.91 2.94 9.64
N GLU A 195 -2.10 3.41 9.99
CA GLU A 195 -3.24 3.52 9.07
C GLU A 195 -2.96 4.50 7.93
N CYS A 196 -2.18 5.56 8.17
CA CYS A 196 -1.75 6.47 7.13
C CYS A 196 -0.85 5.77 6.10
N MET A 197 0.07 4.92 6.58
CA MET A 197 1.01 4.18 5.73
C MET A 197 0.34 3.04 4.97
N VAL A 198 -0.73 2.45 5.52
CA VAL A 198 -1.59 1.50 4.79
C VAL A 198 -2.39 2.24 3.72
N GLY A 199 -2.95 3.41 4.05
CA GLY A 199 -3.72 4.24 3.12
C GLY A 199 -2.92 4.71 1.90
N SER A 200 -1.64 5.02 2.06
CA SER A 200 -0.73 5.38 0.97
C SER A 200 -0.14 4.17 0.22
N GLY A 201 -0.33 2.95 0.72
CA GLY A 201 0.18 1.71 0.13
C GLY A 201 1.62 1.36 0.49
N ASN A 202 2.25 2.08 1.44
CA ASN A 202 3.58 1.72 1.95
C ASN A 202 3.53 0.43 2.78
N LEU A 203 2.51 0.27 3.62
CA LEU A 203 2.28 -0.93 4.40
C LEU A 203 1.15 -1.78 3.81
N PRO A 204 1.21 -3.12 3.92
CA PRO A 204 2.27 -3.89 4.60
C PRO A 204 3.48 -4.22 3.70
N LYS A 205 3.36 -4.10 2.38
CA LYS A 205 4.31 -4.67 1.39
C LYS A 205 5.73 -4.13 1.50
N PHE A 206 5.91 -2.86 1.87
CA PHE A 206 7.22 -2.21 1.90
C PHE A 206 7.68 -1.88 3.33
N ALA A 207 7.23 -2.64 4.33
CA ALA A 207 7.59 -2.43 5.73
C ALA A 207 9.11 -2.42 5.98
N ASP A 208 9.86 -3.27 5.27
CA ASP A 208 11.32 -3.39 5.41
C ASP A 208 12.08 -2.19 4.80
N ASN A 209 11.39 -1.35 4.02
CA ASN A 209 11.97 -0.18 3.35
C ASN A 209 11.63 1.15 4.05
N LEU A 210 10.99 1.10 5.23
CA LEU A 210 10.55 2.27 6.00
C LEU A 210 11.47 2.59 7.17
#